data_AF-A0A8S2TGA7-F1
#
_entry.id   AF-A0A8S2TGA7-F1
#
_cell.length_a   1.000
_cell.length_b   1.000
_cell.length_c   1.000
_cell.angle_alpha   90.00
_cell.angle_beta   90.00
_cell.angle_gamma   90.00
#
_symmetry.space_group_name_H-M   'P 1'
#
loop_
_entity.id
_entity.type
_entity.pdbx_description
1 polymer ?
#
loop_
_entity_poly.entity_id
_entity_poly.type
_entity_poly.pdbx_seq_one_letter_code
_entity_poly.pdbx_strand_id
1 'polypeptide(L)'
;LIKKLIESWHQRIHTPTLIIYKLISDQDIKSKQNAIGLSLIGILLANKILPYNEINDLTEDKFNETLLKNMKNSFRNIYAAAAEVVGMLLNVKKL
;
A
#
# COMPACT_ATOMS: atom_id res chain seq x y z
N LEU A 1 -3.41 -15.63 5.95
CA LEU A 1 -4.77 -15.34 6.46
C LEU A 1 -5.39 -14.12 5.77
N ILE A 2 -4.79 -12.92 5.89
CA ILE A 2 -5.32 -11.66 5.33
C ILE A 2 -5.62 -11.74 3.83
N LYS A 3 -4.70 -12.31 3.04
CA LYS A 3 -4.90 -12.55 1.60
C LYS A 3 -6.19 -13.30 1.29
N LYS A 4 -6.44 -14.41 2.00
CA LYS A 4 -7.64 -15.24 1.83
C LYS A 4 -8.90 -14.52 2.27
N LEU A 5 -8.83 -13.76 3.36
CA LEU A 5 -9.95 -12.95 3.84
C LEU A 5 -10.36 -11.89 2.81
N ILE A 6 -9.38 -11.19 2.23
CA ILE A 6 -9.64 -10.18 1.19
C ILE A 6 -10.21 -10.83 -0.06
N GLU A 7 -9.65 -11.94 -0.54
CA GLU A 7 -10.19 -12.70 -1.70
C GLU A 7 -11.67 -13.07 -1.50
N SER A 8 -12.03 -13.56 -0.31
CA SER A 8 -13.39 -14.04 -0.03
C SER A 8 -14.40 -12.94 0.34
N TRP A 9 -13.96 -11.79 0.87
CA TRP A 9 -14.84 -10.74 1.40
C TRP A 9 -14.65 -9.36 0.74
N HIS A 10 -13.97 -9.28 -0.42
CA HIS A 10 -13.63 -8.02 -1.09
C HIS A 10 -14.81 -7.04 -1.26
N GLN A 11 -16.03 -7.53 -1.43
CA GLN A 11 -17.23 -6.70 -1.62
C GLN A 11 -17.72 -6.00 -0.33
N ARG A 12 -17.28 -6.45 0.85
CA ARG A 12 -17.73 -5.90 2.15
C ARG A 12 -16.62 -5.21 2.94
N ILE A 13 -15.38 -5.35 2.49
CA ILE A 13 -14.21 -4.78 3.18
C ILE A 13 -14.05 -3.32 2.78
N HIS A 14 -14.04 -2.44 3.77
CA HIS A 14 -13.61 -1.07 3.58
C HIS A 14 -12.09 -1.03 3.76
N THR A 15 -11.40 -0.39 2.83
CA THR A 15 -9.94 -0.26 2.89
C THR A 15 -9.53 0.56 4.11
N PRO A 16 -8.64 0.04 4.98
CA PRO A 16 -8.15 0.76 6.15
C PRO A 16 -7.03 1.74 5.76
N THR A 17 -7.37 2.74 4.95
CA THR A 17 -6.45 3.72 4.33
C THR A 17 -5.47 4.35 5.32
N LEU A 18 -5.96 4.85 6.46
CA LEU A 18 -5.12 5.52 7.46
C LEU A 18 -4.11 4.58 8.13
N ILE A 19 -4.50 3.32 8.37
CA ILE A 19 -3.63 2.32 8.99
C ILE A 19 -2.51 1.96 8.01
N ILE A 20 -2.86 1.73 6.75
CA ILE A 20 -1.88 1.44 5.69
C ILE A 20 -0.92 2.62 5.53
N TYR A 21 -1.45 3.83 5.45
CA TYR A 21 -0.65 5.05 5.32
C TYR A 21 0.35 5.19 6.48
N LYS A 22 -0.08 4.95 7.72
CA LYS A 22 0.79 5.00 8.90
C LYS A 22 1.93 3.99 8.81
N LEU A 23 1.65 2.77 8.35
CA LEU A 23 2.66 1.72 8.18
C LEU A 23 3.71 2.08 7.12
N ILE A 24 3.30 2.67 5.99
CA ILE A 24 4.24 3.06 4.92
C ILE A 24 4.93 4.41 5.18
N SER A 25 4.46 5.19 6.14
CA SER A 25 5.05 6.48 6.53
C SER A 25 6.06 6.36 7.67
N ASP A 26 6.33 5.15 8.16
CA ASP A 26 7.31 4.95 9.22
C ASP A 26 8.71 5.34 8.73
N GLN A 27 9.39 6.16 9.55
CA GLN A 27 10.71 6.72 9.25
C GLN A 27 11.83 5.96 9.99
N ASP A 28 11.48 5.04 10.88
CA ASP A 28 12.47 4.24 11.59
C ASP A 28 13.11 3.22 10.63
N ILE A 29 14.39 3.46 10.33
CA ILE A 29 15.27 2.63 9.49
C ILE A 29 15.36 1.19 10.03
N LYS A 30 15.19 0.96 11.33
CA LYS A 30 15.23 -0.39 11.93
C LYS A 30 13.88 -1.10 11.87
N SER A 31 12.82 -0.38 11.55
CA SER A 31 11.46 -0.90 11.53
C SER A 31 11.16 -1.67 10.24
N LYS A 32 10.31 -2.70 10.37
CA LYS A 32 9.77 -3.47 9.24
C LYS A 32 8.39 -3.01 8.82
N GLN A 33 7.86 -1.94 9.42
CA GLN A 33 6.48 -1.49 9.18
C GLN A 33 6.23 -1.15 7.72
N ASN A 34 7.15 -0.46 7.04
CA ASN A 34 7.00 -0.11 5.64
C ASN A 34 6.85 -1.35 4.76
N ALA A 35 7.67 -2.38 4.98
CA ALA A 35 7.57 -3.65 4.24
C ALA A 35 6.23 -4.36 4.47
N ILE A 36 5.70 -4.31 5.69
CA ILE A 36 4.37 -4.85 6.03
C ILE A 36 3.28 -4.05 5.31
N GLY A 37 3.33 -2.71 5.39
CA GLY A 37 2.39 -1.82 4.72
C GLY A 37 2.36 -2.03 3.20
N LEU A 38 3.54 -2.12 2.57
CA LEU A 38 3.67 -2.41 1.13
C LEU A 38 3.09 -3.79 0.77
N SER A 39 3.36 -4.82 1.58
CA SER A 39 2.78 -6.15 1.36
C SER A 39 1.25 -6.14 1.45
N LEU A 40 0.67 -5.38 2.39
CA LEU A 40 -0.78 -5.22 2.50
C LEU A 40 -1.37 -4.53 1.28
N ILE A 41 -0.70 -3.49 0.77
CA ILE A 41 -1.12 -2.82 -0.46
C ILE A 41 -1.11 -3.80 -1.65
N GLY A 42 -0.05 -4.60 -1.79
CA GLY A 42 0.03 -5.61 -2.85
C GLY A 42 -1.13 -6.60 -2.81
N ILE A 43 -1.55 -7.04 -1.62
CA ILE A 43 -2.72 -7.93 -1.45
C ILE A 43 -4.02 -7.24 -1.89
N LEU A 44 -4.21 -5.96 -1.55
CA LEU A 44 -5.39 -5.20 -1.96
C LEU A 44 -5.43 -5.02 -3.49
N LEU A 45 -4.32 -4.60 -4.08
CA LEU A 45 -4.21 -4.36 -5.52
C LEU A 45 -4.37 -5.66 -6.34
N ALA A 46 -3.87 -6.79 -5.83
CA ALA A 46 -4.11 -8.10 -6.45
C ALA A 46 -5.60 -8.45 -6.56
N ASN A 47 -6.43 -7.89 -5.68
CA ASN A 47 -7.89 -8.03 -5.68
C ASN A 47 -8.61 -6.82 -6.30
N LYS A 48 -7.89 -5.95 -7.03
CA LYS A 48 -8.41 -4.73 -7.66
C LYS A 48 -9.03 -3.73 -6.67
N ILE A 49 -8.59 -3.76 -5.42
CA ILE A 49 -9.01 -2.82 -4.38
C ILE A 49 -7.96 -1.72 -4.27
N LEU A 50 -8.40 -0.46 -4.35
CA LEU A 50 -7.50 0.67 -4.13
C LEU A 50 -7.13 0.78 -2.64
N PRO A 51 -5.86 1.06 -2.31
CA PRO A 51 -5.37 1.14 -0.93
C PRO A 51 -5.74 2.45 -0.22
N TYR A 52 -6.42 3.37 -0.92
CA TYR A 52 -6.93 4.62 -0.39
C TYR A 52 -8.37 4.85 -0.83
N ASN A 53 -9.08 5.69 -0.07
CA ASN A 53 -10.44 6.12 -0.33
C ASN A 53 -10.60 7.60 0.08
N GLU A 54 -11.52 8.31 -0.56
CA GLU A 54 -11.75 9.75 -0.32
C GLU A 54 -12.49 10.04 1.00
N ILE A 55 -12.66 9.04 1.87
CA ILE A 55 -13.43 9.16 3.11
C ILE A 55 -12.66 9.93 4.20
N ASN A 56 -11.34 10.04 4.06
CA ASN A 56 -10.46 10.67 5.07
C ASN A 56 -9.70 11.87 4.46
N ASP A 57 -9.17 12.77 5.31
CA ASP A 57 -8.29 13.91 4.92
C ASP A 57 -6.97 13.51 4.23
N LEU A 58 -6.80 12.22 3.94
CA LEU A 58 -5.67 11.69 3.21
C LEU A 58 -6.01 11.65 1.71
N THR A 59 -5.50 12.64 0.99
CA THR A 59 -5.59 12.68 -0.46
C THR A 59 -4.79 11.56 -1.10
N GLU A 60 -5.23 11.15 -2.29
CA GLU A 60 -4.48 10.22 -3.14
C GLU A 60 -3.03 10.69 -3.34
N ASP A 61 -2.82 11.99 -3.58
CA ASP A 61 -1.48 12.54 -3.81
C ASP A 61 -0.54 12.33 -2.63
N LYS A 62 -1.02 12.55 -1.40
CA LYS A 62 -0.23 12.29 -0.18
C LYS A 62 0.13 10.82 -0.05
N PHE A 63 -0.81 9.94 -0.38
CA PHE A 63 -0.58 8.49 -0.33
C PHE A 63 0.48 8.07 -1.38
N ASN A 64 0.35 8.56 -2.60
CA ASN A 64 1.27 8.30 -3.70
C ASN A 64 2.67 8.87 -3.41
N GLU A 65 2.77 10.08 -2.86
CA GLU A 65 4.04 10.69 -2.48
C GLU A 65 4.79 9.82 -1.46
N THR A 66 4.10 9.30 -0.45
CA THR A 66 4.69 8.38 0.54
C THR A 66 5.12 7.06 -0.09
N LEU A 67 4.36 6.51 -1.04
CA LEU A 67 4.75 5.33 -1.81
C LEU A 67 6.06 5.56 -2.60
N LEU A 68 6.16 6.71 -3.28
CA LEU A 68 7.37 7.09 -4.02
C LEU A 68 8.57 7.34 -3.09
N LYS A 69 8.36 7.85 -1.88
CA LYS A 69 9.43 7.94 -0.86
C LYS A 69 9.97 6.56 -0.50
N ASN A 70 9.12 5.54 -0.37
CA ASN A 70 9.56 4.17 -0.10
C ASN A 70 10.38 3.55 -1.24
N MET A 71 10.15 3.94 -2.50
CA MET A 71 11.01 3.53 -3.62
C MET A 71 12.43 4.09 -3.53
N LYS A 72 12.65 5.19 -2.80
CA LYS A 72 13.98 5.80 -2.57
C LYS A 72 14.68 5.23 -1.32
N ASN A 73 14.10 4.23 -0.67
CA ASN A 73 14.64 3.65 0.55
C ASN A 73 15.93 2.85 0.25
N SER A 74 16.88 2.85 1.19
CA SER A 74 18.15 2.12 1.06
C SER A 74 18.00 0.60 1.21
N PHE A 75 16.92 0.12 1.85
CA PHE A 75 16.69 -1.29 2.05
C PHE A 75 16.03 -1.96 0.85
N ARG A 76 16.65 -3.03 0.35
CA ARG A 76 16.20 -3.79 -0.81
C ARG A 76 14.78 -4.32 -0.71
N ASN A 77 14.42 -4.88 0.43
CA ASN A 77 13.08 -5.40 0.65
C ASN A 77 12.00 -4.30 0.64
N ILE A 78 12.34 -3.04 0.96
CA ILE A 78 11.40 -1.92 0.95
C ILE A 78 11.31 -1.32 -0.45
N TYR A 79 12.43 -0.92 -1.06
CA TYR A 79 12.36 -0.26 -2.36
C TYR A 79 11.82 -1.20 -3.46
N ALA A 80 12.16 -2.49 -3.42
CA ALA A 80 11.69 -3.45 -4.42
C ALA A 80 10.18 -3.70 -4.27
N ALA A 81 9.69 -3.87 -3.04
CA ALA A 81 8.27 -4.01 -2.77
C ALA A 81 7.49 -2.73 -3.14
N ALA A 82 8.07 -1.56 -2.91
CA ALA A 82 7.47 -0.29 -3.31
C ALA A 82 7.36 -0.17 -4.83
N ALA A 83 8.41 -0.52 -5.57
CA ALA A 83 8.39 -0.51 -7.03
C ALA A 83 7.35 -1.50 -7.60
N GLU A 84 7.26 -2.71 -7.04
CA GLU A 84 6.25 -3.71 -7.41
C GLU A 84 4.83 -3.17 -7.19
N VAL A 85 4.55 -2.63 -6.00
CA VAL A 85 3.25 -2.07 -5.65
C VAL A 85 2.87 -0.89 -6.55
N VAL A 86 3.81 0.00 -6.89
CA VAL A 86 3.58 1.09 -7.84
C VAL A 86 3.21 0.54 -9.22
N GLY A 87 3.93 -0.48 -9.72
CA GLY A 87 3.58 -1.15 -10.97
C GLY A 87 2.18 -1.77 -10.95
N MET A 88 1.81 -2.43 -9.83
CA MET A 88 0.46 -2.96 -9.64
C MET A 88 -0.60 -1.85 -9.64
N LEU A 89 -0.32 -0.72 -8.99
CA LEU A 89 -1.25 0.42 -8.91
C LEU A 89 -1.51 1.02 -10.30
N LEU A 90 -0.46 1.24 -11.09
CA LEU A 90 -0.57 1.72 -12.47
C LEU A 90 -1.42 0.77 -13.32
N ASN A 91 -1.18 -0.53 -13.20
CA ASN A 91 -1.95 -1.54 -13.91
C ASN A 91 -3.45 -1.56 -13.49
N VAL A 92 -3.75 -1.45 -12.19
CA VAL A 92 -5.14 -1.40 -11.69
C VAL A 92 -5.87 -0.16 -12.21
N LYS A 93 -5.19 0.99 -12.27
CA LYS A 93 -5.76 2.24 -12.79
C LYS A 93 -5.82 2.30 -14.31
N LYS A 94 -5.10 1.42 -15.02
CA LYS A 94 -4.91 1.46 -16.47
C LYS A 94 -4.31 2.80 -16.95
N LEU A 95 -3.34 3.30 -16.20
CA LEU A 95 -2.52 4.46 -16.57
C LEU A 95 -1.34 4.06 -17.47
#